data_AF-A0AAV3XT51-F1
#
_entry.id   AF-A0AAV3XT51-F1
#
_cell.length_a   1.000
_cell.length_b   1.000
_cell.length_c   1.000
_cell.angle_alpha   90.00
_cell.angle_beta   90.00
_cell.angle_gamma   90.00
#
_symmetry.space_group_name_H-M   'P 1'
#
loop_
_entity.id
_entity.type
_entity.pdbx_description
1 polymer ?
#
loop_
_entity_poly.entity_id
_entity_poly.type
_entity_poly.pdbx_seq_one_letter_code
_entity_poly.pdbx_strand_id
1 'polypeptide(L)'
;MNVSELRAKLIQEIQNIPEDKLTELLNLIHAFRLRLEPASLPPHSIMKFAGCWNDLPDDTYTEFLDDISQRRQQAFSQRQNRETSFG
;
A
#
# COMPACT_ATOMS: atom_id res chain seq x y z
N MET A 1 -27.35 -7.05 27.71
CA MET A 1 -25.97 -7.10 28.22
C MET A 1 -25.26 -5.87 27.70
N ASN A 2 -24.79 -5.01 28.59
CA ASN A 2 -24.13 -3.76 28.19
C ASN A 2 -22.68 -4.02 27.76
N VAL A 3 -22.11 -3.13 26.94
CA VAL A 3 -20.75 -3.30 26.38
C VAL A 3 -19.70 -3.51 27.48
N SER A 4 -19.85 -2.82 28.62
CA SER A 4 -18.95 -2.95 29.76
C SER A 4 -19.01 -4.35 30.40
N GLU A 5 -20.20 -4.95 30.52
CA GLU A 5 -20.37 -6.31 31.03
C GLU A 5 -19.78 -7.35 30.07
N LEU A 6 -19.90 -7.11 28.76
CA LEU A 6 -19.33 -7.96 27.73
C LEU A 6 -17.79 -7.92 27.75
N ARG A 7 -17.20 -6.73 27.92
CA ARG A 7 -15.75 -6.58 28.08
C ARG A 7 -15.23 -7.28 29.33
N ALA A 8 -15.95 -7.16 30.46
CA ALA A 8 -15.56 -7.81 31.70
C ALA A 8 -15.54 -9.35 31.55
N LYS A 9 -16.60 -9.92 30.95
CA LYS A 9 -16.65 -11.37 30.66
C LYS A 9 -15.55 -11.82 29.71
N LEU A 10 -15.25 -11.02 28.67
CA LEU A 10 -14.20 -11.34 27.71
C LEU A 10 -12.82 -11.41 28.39
N ILE A 11 -12.51 -10.46 29.28
CA ILE A 11 -11.23 -10.47 30.01
C ILE A 11 -11.12 -11.70 30.91
N GLN A 12 -12.20 -12.07 31.61
CA GLN A 12 -12.24 -13.26 32.44
C GLN A 12 -12.00 -14.54 31.63
N GLU A 13 -12.63 -14.64 30.46
CA GLU A 13 -12.44 -15.82 29.60
C GLU A 13 -11.01 -15.92 29.08
N ILE A 14 -10.40 -14.78 28.70
CA ILE A 14 -9.00 -14.73 28.26
C ILE A 14 -8.04 -15.19 29.36
N GLN A 15 -8.32 -14.88 30.63
CA GLN A 15 -7.48 -15.30 31.76
C GLN A 15 -7.51 -16.81 32.01
N ASN A 16 -8.57 -17.51 31.57
CA ASN A 16 -8.73 -18.95 31.76
C ASN A 16 -8.12 -19.77 30.60
N ILE A 17 -7.57 -19.11 29.57
CA ILE A 17 -7.00 -19.79 28.40
C ILE A 17 -5.62 -20.35 28.76
N PRO A 18 -5.33 -21.60 28.37
CA PRO A 18 -4.03 -22.21 28.61
C PRO A 18 -2.91 -21.52 27.79
N GLU A 19 -1.69 -21.53 28.34
CA GLU A 19 -0.56 -20.74 27.80
C GLU A 19 -0.22 -21.05 26.34
N ASP A 20 -0.40 -22.30 25.92
CA ASP A 20 -0.16 -22.79 24.56
C ASP A 20 -1.08 -22.16 23.51
N LYS A 21 -2.20 -21.55 23.95
CA LYS A 21 -3.18 -20.88 23.10
C LYS A 21 -3.12 -19.36 23.16
N LEU A 22 -2.30 -18.79 24.06
CA LEU A 22 -2.18 -17.33 24.19
C LEU A 22 -1.61 -16.67 22.94
N THR A 23 -0.66 -17.32 22.26
CA THR A 23 -0.09 -16.80 21.01
C THR A 23 -1.14 -16.76 19.89
N GLU A 24 -1.99 -17.79 19.79
CA GLU A 24 -3.07 -17.86 18.81
C GLU A 24 -4.13 -16.77 19.08
N LEU A 25 -4.49 -16.58 20.35
CA LEU A 25 -5.41 -15.52 20.76
C LEU A 25 -4.83 -14.12 20.50
N LEU A 26 -3.54 -13.89 20.79
CA LEU A 26 -2.88 -12.61 20.54
C LEU A 26 -2.91 -12.27 19.05
N ASN A 27 -2.64 -13.25 18.18
CA ASN A 27 -2.72 -13.08 16.73
C ASN A 27 -4.14 -12.74 16.28
N LEU A 28 -5.15 -13.38 16.85
CA LEU A 28 -6.56 -13.10 16.56
C LEU A 28 -6.95 -11.66 16.94
N ILE A 29 -6.60 -11.22 18.16
CA ILE A 29 -6.85 -9.85 18.63
C ILE A 29 -6.12 -8.84 17.74
N HIS A 30 -4.86 -9.12 17.38
CA HIS A 30 -4.08 -8.31 16.45
C HIS A 30 -4.73 -8.22 15.07
N ALA A 31 -5.29 -9.31 14.54
CA ALA A 31 -5.99 -9.31 13.26
C ALA A 31 -7.25 -8.43 13.28
N PHE A 32 -8.01 -8.45 14.38
CA PHE A 32 -9.14 -7.53 14.56
C PHE A 32 -8.68 -6.08 14.62
N ARG A 33 -7.56 -5.77 15.29
CA ARG A 33 -6.99 -4.42 15.33
C ARG A 33 -6.45 -3.97 13.97
N LEU A 34 -5.75 -4.82 13.23
CA LEU A 34 -5.19 -4.48 11.92
C LEU A 34 -6.28 -4.21 10.87
N ARG A 35 -7.42 -4.90 10.96
CA ARG A 35 -8.59 -4.63 10.11
C ARG A 35 -9.30 -3.32 10.48
N LEU A 36 -9.00 -2.74 11.64
CA LEU A 36 -9.52 -1.45 12.11
C LEU A 36 -8.54 -0.29 11.88
N GLU A 37 -7.25 -0.57 11.64
CA GLU A 37 -6.36 0.41 11.06
C GLU A 37 -6.90 0.72 9.65
N PRO A 38 -7.39 1.94 9.38
CA PRO A 38 -7.69 2.30 8.01
C PRO A 38 -6.40 2.10 7.23
N ALA A 39 -6.46 1.28 6.16
CA ALA A 39 -5.36 1.16 5.20
C ALA A 39 -4.73 2.54 5.04
N SER A 40 -3.42 2.64 5.29
CA SER A 40 -2.75 3.87 5.75
C SER A 40 -2.68 5.03 4.75
N LEU A 41 -3.59 5.10 3.79
CA LEU A 41 -3.96 6.29 3.03
C LEU A 41 -5.46 6.18 2.71
N PRO A 42 -6.28 7.23 3.00
CA PRO A 42 -7.67 7.21 2.60
C PRO A 42 -7.74 6.99 1.08
N PRO A 43 -8.63 6.12 0.56
CA PRO A 43 -8.80 5.89 -0.87
C PRO A 43 -8.94 7.18 -1.67
N HIS A 44 -9.50 8.22 -1.05
CA HIS A 44 -9.63 9.57 -1.60
C HIS A 44 -8.28 10.20 -2.00
N SER A 45 -7.19 9.92 -1.27
CA SER A 45 -5.87 10.46 -1.57
C SER A 45 -5.21 9.84 -2.82
N ILE A 46 -5.62 8.63 -3.21
CA ILE A 46 -5.19 7.98 -4.45
C ILE A 46 -6.15 8.35 -5.59
N MET A 47 -7.45 8.46 -5.30
CA MET A 47 -8.47 8.87 -6.28
C MET A 47 -8.30 10.29 -6.80
N LYS A 48 -7.65 11.21 -6.05
CA LYS A 48 -7.36 12.58 -6.53
C LYS A 48 -6.47 12.64 -7.79
N PHE A 49 -5.78 11.54 -8.11
CA PHE A 49 -4.97 11.41 -9.31
C PHE A 49 -5.63 10.52 -10.37
N ALA A 50 -6.82 9.98 -10.13
CA ALA A 50 -7.54 9.21 -11.13
C ALA A 50 -8.04 10.16 -12.23
N GLY A 51 -7.67 9.89 -13.48
CA GLY A 51 -8.10 10.70 -14.62
C GLY A 51 -7.28 11.98 -14.85
N CYS A 52 -6.25 12.27 -14.05
CA CYS A 52 -5.43 13.48 -14.23
C CYS A 52 -4.74 13.54 -15.61
N TRP A 53 -4.54 12.39 -16.26
CA TRP A 53 -4.06 12.28 -17.64
C TRP A 53 -5.08 12.75 -18.68
N ASN A 54 -6.38 12.58 -18.42
CA ASN A 54 -7.45 13.03 -19.31
C ASN A 54 -7.74 14.53 -19.15
N ASP A 55 -7.38 15.11 -18.00
CA ASP A 55 -7.55 16.55 -17.71
C ASP A 55 -6.39 17.41 -18.27
N LEU A 56 -5.32 16.77 -18.75
CA LEU A 56 -4.20 17.45 -19.39
C LEU A 56 -4.58 17.90 -20.82
N PRO A 57 -4.20 19.11 -21.24
CA PRO A 57 -4.34 19.51 -22.65
C PRO A 57 -3.55 18.57 -23.57
N ASP A 58 -4.12 18.25 -24.73
CA ASP A 58 -3.53 17.30 -25.68
C ASP A 58 -2.09 17.66 -26.09
N ASP A 59 -1.79 18.95 -26.26
CA ASP A 59 -0.46 19.45 -26.59
C ASP A 59 0.55 19.14 -25.47
N THR A 60 0.17 19.40 -24.21
CA THR A 60 1.00 19.13 -23.04
C THR A 60 1.17 17.64 -22.80
N TYR A 61 0.13 16.84 -23.05
CA TYR A 61 0.20 15.39 -22.98
C TYR A 61 1.17 14.82 -24.01
N THR A 62 1.09 15.30 -25.26
CA THR A 62 1.95 14.85 -26.36
C THR A 62 3.41 15.23 -26.12
N GLU A 63 3.68 16.47 -25.72
CA GLU A 63 5.03 16.92 -25.33
C GLU A 63 5.64 16.05 -24.22
N PHE A 64 4.83 15.72 -23.20
CA PHE A 64 5.26 14.85 -22.11
C PHE A 64 5.58 13.42 -22.58
N LEU A 65 4.77 12.86 -23.49
CA LEU A 65 5.05 11.53 -24.06
C LEU A 65 6.33 11.53 -24.89
N ASP A 66 6.57 12.58 -25.67
CA ASP A 66 7.78 12.72 -26.48
C ASP A 66 9.03 12.77 -25.60
N ASP A 67 9.03 13.57 -24.52
CA ASP A 67 10.14 13.60 -23.55
C ASP A 67 10.39 12.23 -22.90
N ILE A 68 9.34 11.52 -22.47
CA ILE A 68 9.48 10.16 -21.94
C ILE A 68 10.10 9.22 -22.97
N SER A 69 9.64 9.30 -24.22
CA SER A 69 10.11 8.44 -25.30
C SER A 69 11.60 8.67 -25.57
N GLN A 70 12.02 9.94 -25.61
CA GLN A 70 13.40 10.34 -25.84
C GLN A 70 14.31 9.90 -24.70
N ARG A 71 13.90 10.12 -23.43
CA ARG A 71 14.66 9.68 -22.27
C ARG A 71 14.81 8.16 -22.20
N ARG A 72 13.76 7.40 -22.54
CA ARG A 72 13.87 5.93 -22.63
C ARG A 72 14.86 5.52 -23.71
N GLN A 73 14.74 6.05 -24.92
CA GLN A 73 15.67 5.75 -26.02
C GLN A 73 17.12 6.06 -25.64
N GLN A 74 17.37 7.21 -25.00
CA GLN A 74 18.69 7.59 -24.50
C GLN A 74 19.22 6.66 -23.40
N ALA A 75 18.37 6.26 -22.45
CA ALA A 75 18.77 5.31 -21.42
C ALA A 75 19.13 3.92 -22.00
N PHE A 76 18.44 3.46 -23.04
CA PHE A 76 18.73 2.19 -23.70
C PHE A 76 19.96 2.26 -24.61
N SER A 77 20.18 3.35 -25.34
CA SER A 77 21.38 3.54 -26.15
C SER A 77 22.64 3.68 -25.28
N GLN A 78 22.55 4.34 -24.13
CA GLN A 78 23.66 4.42 -23.15
C GLN A 78 23.98 3.06 -22.52
N ARG A 79 22.99 2.18 -22.34
CA ARG A 79 23.21 0.82 -21.82
C ARG A 79 23.94 -0.07 -22.84
N GLN A 80 23.52 -0.04 -24.11
CA GLN A 80 24.22 -0.77 -25.17
C GLN A 80 25.69 -0.36 -25.30
N ASN A 81 25.99 0.94 -25.26
CA ASN A 81 27.38 1.43 -25.38
C ASN A 81 28.26 1.04 -24.18
N ARG A 82 27.70 0.82 -22.99
CA ARG A 82 28.44 0.35 -21.81
C ARG A 82 28.81 -1.12 -21.89
N GLU A 83 28.02 -1.94 -22.59
CA GLU A 83 28.30 -3.37 -22.78
C GLU A 83 29.33 -3.62 -23.89
N THR A 84 29.43 -2.73 -24.87
CA THR A 84 30.40 -2.82 -25.99
C THR A 84 31.69 -2.02 -25.76
N SER A 85 31.77 -1.20 -24.70
CA SER A 85 32.97 -0.43 -24.33
C SER A 85 33.89 -1.25 -23.40
N PHE A 86 34.28 -2.45 -23.83
CA PHE A 86 35.50 -3.09 -23.36
C PHE A 86 36.51 -3.02 -24.50
N GLY A 87 37.24 -1.90 -24.54
CA GLY A 87 38.43 -1.69 -25.36
C GLY A 87 39.48 -1.01 -24.51
#